data_AF-A0A834BKZ6-F1
#
_entry.id   AF-A0A834BKZ6-F1
#
_cell.length_a   1.000
_cell.length_b   1.000
_cell.length_c   1.000
_cell.angle_alpha   90.00
_cell.angle_beta   90.00
_cell.angle_gamma   90.00
#
_symmetry.space_group_name_H-M   'P 1'
#
loop_
_entity.id
_entity.type
_entity.pdbx_description
1 polymer ?
#
loop_
_entity_poly.entity_id
_entity_poly.type
_entity_poly.pdbx_seq_one_letter_code
_entity_poly.pdbx_strand_id
1 'polypeptide(L)'
;MAGSRLWFLLLLAAAFAGPATTVWPWPQYIQTSDCHYTIFPHSFQFKYDVRSAAQSGCSVLDEAFQRYRDLLFGSESWHPPAPTGKQHTLEKHSLVVLVVTPGCEQLPSLESLENYTLTINNEQSFLLSETVWGALRGLETFSQLVWRSPEGTFFINKTEIEDFPRFPHRGLLLDTSRHYLPLPSILDTLVRPDTIIQVWRAEVPVSYLKELDKITQAGFRALLSAPWYLNRISYGPDWEDFYMVDPLSFEGSPEQKALVIGGEACMWGEYVDSTNLVPRLWPRAGAVAERLWSNKVVTDLDFAFKRLAHFRCELLRRGVQAQPISVGYCEQEFERT
;
A
#
# COMPACT_ATOMS: atom_id res chain seq x y z
N MET A 1 2.06 -47.18 21.46
CA MET A 1 1.09 -46.39 20.64
C MET A 1 0.69 -45.12 21.40
N ALA A 2 1.58 -44.14 21.48
CA ALA A 2 1.31 -42.85 22.16
C ALA A 2 2.02 -41.64 21.53
N GLY A 3 2.57 -41.79 20.32
CA GLY A 3 3.40 -40.75 19.67
C GLY A 3 2.72 -39.99 18.52
N SER A 4 1.54 -40.42 18.05
CA SER A 4 0.94 -39.90 16.82
C SER A 4 -0.13 -38.81 17.04
N ARG A 5 -0.63 -38.64 18.29
CA ARG A 5 -1.69 -37.66 18.59
C ARG A 5 -1.18 -36.24 18.92
N LEU A 6 0.08 -36.07 19.31
CA LEU A 6 0.63 -34.74 19.60
C LEU A 6 1.02 -33.94 18.35
N TRP A 7 1.40 -34.61 17.26
CA TRP A 7 1.78 -33.93 16.01
C TRP A 7 0.59 -33.41 15.21
N PHE A 8 -0.58 -34.05 15.34
CA PHE A 8 -1.82 -33.58 14.71
C PHE A 8 -2.45 -32.36 15.40
N LEU A 9 -2.12 -32.10 16.68
CA LEU A 9 -2.61 -30.92 17.42
C LEU A 9 -1.74 -29.68 17.18
N LEU A 10 -0.47 -29.84 16.78
CA LEU A 10 0.43 -28.73 16.47
C LEU A 10 0.24 -28.15 15.05
N LEU A 11 -0.31 -28.93 14.12
CA LEU A 11 -0.66 -28.44 12.77
C LEU A 11 -1.98 -27.64 12.74
N LEU A 12 -2.83 -27.78 13.76
CA LEU A 12 -4.08 -27.02 13.87
C LEU A 12 -3.90 -25.65 14.56
N ALA A 13 -2.84 -25.47 15.35
CA ALA A 13 -2.59 -24.20 16.04
C ALA A 13 -1.99 -23.11 15.12
N ALA A 14 -1.39 -23.48 13.99
CA ALA A 14 -0.82 -22.52 13.03
C ALA A 14 -1.88 -21.88 12.11
N ALA A 15 -3.11 -22.37 12.10
CA ALA A 15 -4.19 -21.87 11.24
C ALA A 15 -5.02 -20.72 11.87
N PHE A 16 -4.76 -20.35 13.12
CA PHE A 16 -5.56 -19.37 13.87
C PHE A 16 -4.87 -18.02 14.10
N ALA A 17 -3.63 -17.83 13.64
CA ALA A 17 -3.00 -16.52 13.64
C ALA A 17 -3.55 -15.74 12.43
N GLY A 18 -4.56 -14.89 12.67
CA GLY A 18 -5.17 -14.06 11.63
C GLY A 18 -4.16 -13.16 10.89
N PRO A 19 -4.45 -12.74 9.65
CA PRO A 19 -3.56 -12.04 8.70
C PRO A 19 -3.21 -10.59 9.06
N ALA A 20 -3.20 -10.20 10.33
CA ALA A 20 -2.67 -8.88 10.72
C ALA A 20 -1.18 -8.68 10.35
N THR A 21 -0.50 -9.74 9.88
CA THR A 21 0.87 -9.72 9.37
C THR A 21 0.97 -9.61 7.85
N THR A 22 -0.10 -9.37 7.08
CA THR A 22 -0.08 -9.40 5.60
C THR A 22 -0.18 -8.03 4.92
N VAL A 23 -0.30 -6.95 5.69
CA VAL A 23 -0.49 -5.57 5.19
C VAL A 23 0.64 -5.13 4.25
N TRP A 24 0.30 -4.47 3.15
CA TRP A 24 1.23 -3.90 2.18
C TRP A 24 0.74 -2.52 1.68
N PRO A 25 1.55 -1.45 1.78
CA PRO A 25 2.85 -1.33 2.49
C PRO A 25 2.78 -1.59 3.99
N TRP A 26 3.92 -1.91 4.61
CA TRP A 26 4.01 -2.06 6.06
C TRP A 26 3.90 -0.71 6.81
N PRO A 27 3.02 -0.58 7.81
CA PRO A 27 2.88 0.66 8.57
C PRO A 27 4.13 1.07 9.36
N GLN A 28 4.27 2.37 9.68
CA GLN A 28 5.33 2.85 10.58
C GLN A 28 5.28 2.17 11.95
N TYR A 29 4.08 2.05 12.51
CA TYR A 29 3.82 1.35 13.76
C TYR A 29 2.56 0.49 13.64
N ILE A 30 2.67 -0.76 14.08
CA ILE A 30 1.54 -1.69 14.18
C ILE A 30 1.73 -2.59 15.40
N GLN A 31 0.69 -2.67 16.23
CA GLN A 31 0.56 -3.64 17.31
C GLN A 31 -0.73 -4.43 17.10
N THR A 32 -0.61 -5.76 17.04
CA THR A 32 -1.75 -6.65 16.81
C THR A 32 -1.80 -7.77 17.84
N SER A 33 -2.97 -8.37 17.99
CA SER A 33 -3.25 -9.48 18.91
C SER A 33 -4.06 -10.56 18.20
N ASP A 34 -4.01 -11.79 18.71
CA ASP A 34 -4.83 -12.92 18.23
C ASP A 34 -6.31 -12.78 18.61
N CYS A 35 -6.64 -11.85 19.50
CA CYS A 35 -8.03 -11.48 19.80
C CYS A 35 -8.67 -10.89 18.54
N HIS A 36 -9.78 -11.48 18.09
CA HIS A 36 -10.47 -11.07 16.88
C HIS A 36 -11.96 -10.82 17.13
N TYR A 37 -12.54 -10.05 16.23
CA TYR A 37 -13.94 -9.64 16.23
C TYR A 37 -14.60 -10.11 14.94
N THR A 38 -15.86 -10.54 15.04
CA THR A 38 -16.67 -10.91 13.88
C THR A 38 -17.20 -9.66 13.18
N ILE A 39 -17.18 -9.66 11.85
CA ILE A 39 -17.80 -8.63 11.01
C ILE A 39 -18.95 -9.27 10.23
N PHE A 40 -20.11 -8.63 10.24
CA PHE A 40 -21.27 -9.05 9.45
C PHE A 40 -21.47 -8.12 8.24
N PRO A 41 -21.21 -8.58 7.01
CA PRO A 41 -21.25 -7.77 5.80
C PRO A 41 -22.52 -6.92 5.65
N HIS A 42 -23.69 -7.52 5.90
CA HIS A 42 -25.00 -6.88 5.75
C HIS A 42 -25.25 -5.72 6.72
N SER A 43 -24.61 -5.73 7.90
CA SER A 43 -24.81 -4.72 8.94
C SER A 43 -23.63 -3.77 9.12
N PHE A 44 -22.48 -4.09 8.55
CA PHE A 44 -21.27 -3.28 8.70
C PHE A 44 -21.40 -1.93 7.98
N GLN A 45 -21.01 -0.83 8.61
CA GLN A 45 -21.11 0.51 8.03
C GLN A 45 -19.86 1.35 8.27
N PHE A 46 -19.45 2.12 7.27
CA PHE A 46 -18.53 3.23 7.49
C PHE A 46 -19.33 4.45 7.94
N LYS A 47 -18.87 5.14 8.99
CA LYS A 47 -19.59 6.28 9.59
C LYS A 47 -18.64 7.42 9.87
N TYR A 48 -19.12 8.65 9.75
CA TYR A 48 -18.41 9.83 10.26
C TYR A 48 -18.55 9.92 11.78
N ASP A 49 -17.47 10.30 12.46
CA ASP A 49 -17.56 10.79 13.84
C ASP A 49 -18.28 12.15 13.84
N VAL A 50 -19.09 12.41 14.87
CA VAL A 50 -19.84 13.67 15.00
C VAL A 50 -18.94 14.91 15.10
N ARG A 51 -17.68 14.74 15.50
CA ARG A 51 -16.66 15.80 15.61
C ARG A 51 -15.81 15.94 14.35
N SER A 52 -15.99 15.07 13.34
CA SER A 52 -15.22 15.10 12.11
C SER A 52 -15.50 16.37 11.30
N ALA A 53 -14.44 17.00 10.78
CA ALA A 53 -14.56 18.11 9.85
C ALA A 53 -15.15 17.67 8.50
N ALA A 54 -14.94 16.42 8.10
CA ALA A 54 -15.64 15.78 7.00
C ALA A 54 -16.93 15.13 7.50
N GLN A 55 -18.04 15.34 6.77
CA GLN A 55 -19.37 14.78 7.05
C GLN A 55 -20.01 14.28 5.75
N SER A 56 -21.23 13.75 5.83
CA SER A 56 -22.01 13.39 4.64
C SER A 56 -22.10 14.56 3.65
N GLY A 57 -21.86 14.28 2.38
CA GLY A 57 -21.63 15.27 1.32
C GLY A 57 -20.16 15.47 0.97
N CYS A 58 -19.23 14.82 1.68
CA CYS A 58 -17.81 14.75 1.32
C CYS A 58 -17.62 13.80 0.14
N SER A 59 -17.46 14.34 -1.07
CA SER A 59 -17.42 13.54 -2.30
C SER A 59 -16.36 12.43 -2.26
N VAL A 60 -15.18 12.74 -1.70
CA VAL A 60 -14.05 11.82 -1.58
C VAL A 60 -14.35 10.65 -0.64
N LEU A 61 -14.93 10.90 0.54
CA LEU A 61 -15.12 9.86 1.55
C LEU A 61 -16.41 9.07 1.35
N ASP A 62 -17.49 9.70 0.88
CA ASP A 62 -18.73 9.00 0.58
C ASP A 62 -18.51 7.93 -0.51
N GLU A 63 -17.80 8.28 -1.59
CA GLU A 63 -17.38 7.35 -2.66
C GLU A 63 -16.40 6.29 -2.13
N ALA A 64 -15.47 6.67 -1.26
CA ALA A 64 -14.51 5.72 -0.67
C ALA A 64 -15.20 4.68 0.21
N PHE A 65 -16.16 5.08 1.04
CA PHE A 65 -16.91 4.17 1.91
C PHE A 65 -17.67 3.14 1.09
N GLN A 66 -18.31 3.56 0.00
CA GLN A 66 -19.00 2.64 -0.90
C GLN A 66 -18.01 1.69 -1.58
N ARG A 67 -16.93 2.23 -2.17
CA ARG A 67 -15.91 1.42 -2.84
C ARG A 67 -15.27 0.39 -1.92
N TYR A 68 -14.90 0.75 -0.69
CA TYR A 68 -14.28 -0.16 0.27
C TYR A 68 -15.27 -1.20 0.82
N ARG A 69 -16.55 -0.84 0.93
CA ARG A 69 -17.61 -1.81 1.26
C ARG A 69 -17.70 -2.89 0.19
N ASP A 70 -17.75 -2.48 -1.08
CA ASP A 70 -17.84 -3.40 -2.22
C ASP A 70 -16.56 -4.23 -2.37
N LEU A 71 -15.40 -3.63 -2.12
CA LEU A 71 -14.10 -4.32 -2.12
C LEU A 71 -14.04 -5.44 -1.06
N LEU A 72 -14.52 -5.15 0.15
CA LEU A 72 -14.48 -6.07 1.29
C LEU A 72 -15.48 -7.22 1.16
N PHE A 73 -16.71 -6.93 0.75
CA PHE A 73 -17.82 -7.87 0.86
C PHE A 73 -18.37 -8.35 -0.48
N GLY A 74 -17.96 -7.73 -1.59
CA GLY A 74 -18.49 -8.00 -2.92
C GLY A 74 -19.95 -7.58 -3.09
N SER A 75 -20.49 -7.84 -4.27
CA SER A 75 -21.91 -7.63 -4.61
C SER A 75 -22.77 -8.89 -4.48
N GLU A 76 -22.15 -10.05 -4.17
CA GLU A 76 -22.86 -11.33 -4.08
C GLU A 76 -23.62 -11.49 -2.77
N SER A 77 -24.71 -12.26 -2.81
CA SER A 77 -25.50 -12.63 -1.64
C SER A 77 -24.68 -13.49 -0.69
N TRP A 78 -24.07 -12.87 0.34
CA TRP A 78 -23.42 -13.59 1.42
C TRP A 78 -24.45 -14.39 2.24
N HIS A 79 -24.28 -15.71 2.25
CA HIS A 79 -25.02 -16.61 3.11
C HIS A 79 -24.19 -16.88 4.38
N PRO A 80 -24.69 -16.53 5.58
CA PRO A 80 -24.00 -16.86 6.82
C PRO A 80 -23.82 -18.38 6.93
N PRO A 81 -22.63 -18.87 7.30
CA PRO A 81 -22.48 -20.27 7.69
C PRO A 81 -23.43 -20.58 8.86
N ALA A 82 -23.94 -21.82 8.90
CA ALA A 82 -24.86 -22.23 9.95
C ALA A 82 -24.22 -21.99 11.34
N PRO A 83 -24.94 -21.36 12.30
CA PRO A 83 -24.35 -20.97 13.57
C PRO A 83 -23.83 -22.19 14.33
N THR A 84 -22.50 -22.32 14.40
CA THR A 84 -21.80 -23.36 15.17
C THR A 84 -21.74 -22.97 16.65
N GLY A 85 -22.89 -23.05 17.31
CA GLY A 85 -23.00 -22.88 18.76
C GLY A 85 -22.87 -21.43 19.25
N LYS A 86 -23.40 -21.19 20.46
CA LYS A 86 -23.38 -19.88 21.12
C LYS A 86 -21.97 -19.57 21.65
N GLN A 87 -21.07 -19.11 20.79
CA GLN A 87 -19.93 -18.34 21.26
C GLN A 87 -20.31 -16.86 21.22
N HIS A 88 -20.24 -16.20 22.37
CA HIS A 88 -20.24 -14.74 22.45
C HIS A 88 -18.95 -14.24 21.79
N THR A 89 -18.95 -14.11 20.46
CA THR A 89 -17.90 -13.40 19.75
C THR A 89 -18.21 -11.92 19.81
N LEU A 90 -17.20 -11.10 20.12
CA LEU A 90 -17.35 -9.65 20.09
C LEU A 90 -17.48 -9.22 18.62
N GLU A 91 -18.47 -8.38 18.33
CA GLU A 91 -18.83 -8.00 16.96
C GLU A 91 -18.40 -6.57 16.64
N LYS A 92 -18.08 -6.30 15.37
CA LYS A 92 -17.88 -4.95 14.85
C LYS A 92 -18.93 -4.61 13.80
N HIS A 93 -19.73 -3.58 14.08
CA HIS A 93 -20.78 -3.10 13.20
C HIS A 93 -20.40 -1.86 12.40
N SER A 94 -19.33 -1.16 12.76
CA SER A 94 -18.91 0.01 12.01
C SER A 94 -17.44 0.36 12.19
N LEU A 95 -16.86 0.99 11.17
CA LEU A 95 -15.65 1.80 11.30
C LEU A 95 -16.06 3.27 11.35
N VAL A 96 -15.74 3.94 12.45
CA VAL A 96 -15.99 5.38 12.62
C VAL A 96 -14.75 6.16 12.19
N VAL A 97 -14.95 7.17 11.35
CA VAL A 97 -13.89 7.96 10.71
C VAL A 97 -13.95 9.41 11.19
N LEU A 98 -12.83 9.93 11.70
CA LEU A 98 -12.65 11.32 12.08
C LEU A 98 -11.53 11.95 11.23
N VAL A 99 -11.88 13.02 10.52
CA VAL A 99 -10.91 13.89 9.84
C VAL A 99 -10.82 15.21 10.59
N VAL A 100 -9.61 15.66 10.92
CA VAL A 100 -9.37 16.88 11.70
C VAL A 100 -9.57 18.14 10.86
N THR A 101 -8.96 18.19 9.67
CA THR A 101 -8.90 19.39 8.83
C THR A 101 -9.89 19.28 7.65
N PRO A 102 -10.71 20.33 7.38
CA PRO A 102 -11.63 20.33 6.24
C PRO A 102 -10.86 20.36 4.91
N GLY A 103 -11.29 19.56 3.93
CA GLY A 103 -10.61 19.51 2.64
C GLY A 103 -11.17 18.55 1.60
N CYS A 104 -12.39 18.04 1.77
CA CYS A 104 -12.97 17.01 0.90
C CYS A 104 -13.00 17.37 -0.59
N GLU A 105 -13.17 18.65 -0.93
CA GLU A 105 -13.33 19.08 -2.32
C GLU A 105 -12.04 19.67 -2.93
N GLN A 106 -10.91 19.56 -2.23
CA GLN A 106 -9.62 20.07 -2.71
C GLN A 106 -8.84 18.98 -3.43
N LEU A 107 -7.95 19.37 -4.35
CA LEU A 107 -6.97 18.46 -4.91
C LEU A 107 -5.81 18.25 -3.92
N PRO A 108 -5.19 17.06 -3.87
CA PRO A 108 -4.01 16.84 -3.04
C PRO A 108 -2.82 17.65 -3.57
N SER A 109 -1.91 18.02 -2.66
CA SER A 109 -0.64 18.70 -2.93
C SER A 109 0.53 17.90 -2.36
N LEU A 110 1.77 18.33 -2.61
CA LEU A 110 2.95 17.70 -2.02
C LEU A 110 2.96 17.83 -0.48
N GLU A 111 2.29 18.86 0.03
CA GLU A 111 2.16 19.20 1.43
C GLU A 111 0.94 18.54 2.10
N SER A 112 0.12 17.80 1.33
CA SER A 112 -1.02 17.07 1.86
C SER A 112 -0.56 16.05 2.90
N LEU A 113 -1.05 16.19 4.14
CA LEU A 113 -0.71 15.28 5.22
C LEU A 113 -1.53 13.99 5.11
N GLU A 114 -0.83 12.87 4.95
CA GLU A 114 -1.41 11.54 4.75
C GLU A 114 -1.31 10.62 5.99
N ASN A 115 -1.05 11.21 7.16
CA ASN A 115 -0.96 10.48 8.43
C ASN A 115 -2.34 10.05 8.94
N TYR A 116 -2.40 8.88 9.55
CA TYR A 116 -3.60 8.36 10.20
C TYR A 116 -3.26 7.42 11.37
N THR A 117 -4.24 7.21 12.24
CA THR A 117 -4.24 6.15 13.24
C THR A 117 -5.47 5.27 13.07
N LEU A 118 -5.30 3.96 13.21
CA LEU A 118 -6.37 2.98 13.13
C LEU A 118 -6.38 2.13 14.39
N THR A 119 -7.47 2.21 15.16
CA THR A 119 -7.64 1.50 16.42
C THR A 119 -8.84 0.58 16.36
N ILE A 120 -8.62 -0.71 16.60
CA ILE A 120 -9.63 -1.75 16.67
C ILE A 120 -9.49 -2.42 18.03
N ASN A 121 -10.42 -2.17 18.95
CA ASN A 121 -10.38 -2.68 20.32
C ASN A 121 -11.78 -3.15 20.78
N ASN A 122 -12.02 -3.37 22.08
CA ASN A 122 -13.33 -3.84 22.55
C ASN A 122 -14.44 -2.78 22.42
N GLU A 123 -14.07 -1.50 22.44
CA GLU A 123 -15.01 -0.38 22.51
C GLU A 123 -15.37 0.14 21.12
N GLN A 124 -14.37 0.31 20.25
CA GLN A 124 -14.53 0.97 18.96
C GLN A 124 -13.66 0.36 17.86
N SER A 125 -14.07 0.59 16.62
CA SER A 125 -13.20 0.56 15.44
C SER A 125 -13.16 1.99 14.92
N PHE A 126 -12.01 2.64 15.04
CA PHE A 126 -11.87 4.08 14.87
C PHE A 126 -10.68 4.41 13.97
N LEU A 127 -10.91 5.25 12.97
CA LEU A 127 -9.90 5.76 12.06
C LEU A 127 -9.82 7.28 12.23
N LEU A 128 -8.69 7.77 12.73
CA LEU A 128 -8.41 9.19 12.87
C LEU A 128 -7.37 9.59 11.83
N SER A 129 -7.53 10.75 11.21
CA SER A 129 -6.54 11.30 10.28
C SER A 129 -6.54 12.82 10.29
N GLU A 130 -5.41 13.42 9.94
CA GLU A 130 -5.29 14.87 9.86
C GLU A 130 -6.12 15.43 8.71
N THR A 131 -6.02 14.81 7.53
CA THR A 131 -6.76 15.20 6.34
C THR A 131 -7.49 14.02 5.72
N VAL A 132 -8.40 14.31 4.77
CA VAL A 132 -9.11 13.30 3.99
C VAL A 132 -8.17 12.30 3.30
N TRP A 133 -6.95 12.72 2.95
CA TRP A 133 -5.97 11.86 2.29
C TRP A 133 -5.47 10.77 3.22
N GLY A 134 -5.22 11.08 4.50
CA GLY A 134 -4.87 10.09 5.51
C GLY A 134 -5.99 9.09 5.76
N ALA A 135 -7.26 9.53 5.77
CA ALA A 135 -8.41 8.64 5.88
C ALA A 135 -8.45 7.62 4.73
N LEU A 136 -8.18 8.02 3.48
CA LEU A 136 -8.13 7.08 2.35
C LEU A 136 -7.05 6.00 2.54
N ARG A 137 -5.89 6.34 3.13
CA ARG A 137 -4.82 5.38 3.44
C ARG A 137 -5.25 4.41 4.53
N GLY A 138 -5.86 4.93 5.60
CA GLY A 138 -6.38 4.10 6.68
C GLY A 138 -7.51 3.17 6.25
N LEU A 139 -8.37 3.57 5.30
CA LEU A 139 -9.39 2.70 4.71
C LEU A 139 -8.76 1.55 3.92
N GLU A 140 -7.70 1.81 3.15
CA GLU A 140 -6.94 0.76 2.46
C GLU A 140 -6.37 -0.25 3.46
N THR A 141 -5.68 0.23 4.50
CA THR A 141 -5.12 -0.65 5.54
C THR A 141 -6.19 -1.42 6.28
N PHE A 142 -7.31 -0.79 6.63
CA PHE A 142 -8.45 -1.48 7.22
C PHE A 142 -8.95 -2.60 6.31
N SER A 143 -9.02 -2.36 5.00
CA SER A 143 -9.48 -3.37 4.04
C SER A 143 -8.58 -4.62 4.00
N GLN A 144 -7.28 -4.45 4.24
CA GLN A 144 -6.30 -5.54 4.26
C GLN A 144 -6.27 -6.29 5.61
N LEU A 145 -6.74 -5.67 6.69
CA LEU A 145 -6.84 -6.31 8.01
C LEU A 145 -8.07 -7.22 8.14
N VAL A 146 -9.11 -6.97 7.35
CA VAL A 146 -10.30 -7.83 7.30
C VAL A 146 -9.95 -9.12 6.58
N TRP A 147 -10.32 -10.25 7.16
CA TRP A 147 -10.04 -11.56 6.59
C TRP A 147 -11.21 -12.50 6.72
N ARG A 148 -11.16 -13.56 5.92
CA ARG A 148 -12.23 -14.54 5.81
C ARG A 148 -11.73 -15.91 6.28
N SER A 149 -12.45 -16.54 7.19
CA SER A 149 -12.15 -17.93 7.58
C SER A 149 -12.55 -18.91 6.47
N PRO A 150 -12.07 -20.17 6.51
CA PRO A 150 -12.47 -21.19 5.56
C PRO A 150 -13.99 -21.43 5.50
N GLU A 151 -14.70 -21.20 6.60
CA GLU A 151 -16.16 -21.30 6.70
C GLU A 151 -16.87 -20.08 6.09
N GLY A 152 -16.11 -19.06 5.69
CA GLY A 152 -16.62 -17.87 5.03
C GLY A 152 -17.00 -16.73 5.96
N THR A 153 -16.67 -16.81 7.25
CA THR A 153 -16.95 -15.76 8.24
C THR A 153 -15.88 -14.67 8.17
N PHE A 154 -16.30 -13.40 8.22
CA PHE A 154 -15.38 -12.27 8.22
C PHE A 154 -14.94 -11.91 9.64
N PHE A 155 -13.64 -11.69 9.80
CA PHE A 155 -13.00 -11.35 11.05
C PHE A 155 -12.07 -10.17 10.89
N ILE A 156 -11.77 -9.53 12.02
CA ILE A 156 -10.71 -8.52 12.13
C ILE A 156 -10.04 -8.63 13.50
N ASN A 157 -8.73 -8.51 13.55
CA ASN A 157 -7.98 -8.62 14.80
C ASN A 157 -8.01 -7.31 15.59
N LYS A 158 -7.82 -7.41 16.91
CA LYS A 158 -7.52 -6.26 17.76
C LYS A 158 -6.16 -5.69 17.32
N THR A 159 -6.17 -4.46 16.86
CA THR A 159 -5.02 -3.84 16.20
C THR A 159 -4.97 -2.35 16.50
N GLU A 160 -3.75 -1.84 16.69
CA GLU A 160 -3.44 -0.42 16.83
C GLU A 160 -2.35 -0.07 15.82
N ILE A 161 -2.63 0.91 14.97
CA ILE A 161 -1.73 1.39 13.92
C ILE A 161 -1.61 2.90 14.04
N GLU A 162 -0.37 3.38 13.91
CA GLU A 162 -0.03 4.77 13.62
C GLU A 162 0.85 4.76 12.37
N ASP A 163 0.42 5.47 11.34
CA ASP A 163 1.08 5.38 10.05
C ASP A 163 1.12 6.72 9.31
N PHE A 164 2.17 6.87 8.51
CA PHE A 164 2.45 8.03 7.68
C PHE A 164 3.52 7.68 6.64
N PRO A 165 3.50 8.31 5.45
CA PRO A 165 4.50 8.04 4.43
C PRO A 165 5.89 8.55 4.83
N ARG A 166 6.93 7.78 4.50
CA ARG A 166 8.33 8.22 4.62
C ARG A 166 8.67 9.36 3.66
N PHE A 167 8.12 9.35 2.45
CA PHE A 167 8.33 10.38 1.43
C PHE A 167 7.00 10.93 0.91
N PRO A 168 6.83 12.24 0.72
CA PRO A 168 5.58 12.82 0.23
C PRO A 168 5.30 12.55 -1.25
N HIS A 169 6.32 12.44 -2.12
CA HIS A 169 6.13 12.16 -3.55
C HIS A 169 6.35 10.68 -3.88
N ARG A 170 5.28 9.99 -4.31
CA ARG A 170 5.30 8.54 -4.59
C ARG A 170 4.56 8.27 -5.90
N GLY A 171 5.29 8.39 -7.00
CA GLY A 171 4.70 8.42 -8.34
C GLY A 171 4.82 7.11 -9.12
N LEU A 172 4.01 7.03 -10.18
CA LEU A 172 4.12 6.04 -11.25
C LEU A 172 4.11 6.80 -12.58
N LEU A 173 5.19 6.68 -13.34
CA LEU A 173 5.27 7.25 -14.68
C LEU A 173 4.69 6.24 -15.68
N LEU A 174 3.60 6.62 -16.35
CA LEU A 174 3.05 5.94 -17.52
C LEU A 174 3.37 6.77 -18.76
N ASP A 175 4.09 6.19 -19.69
CA ASP A 175 4.38 6.89 -20.94
C ASP A 175 3.29 6.66 -21.99
N THR A 176 2.62 7.74 -22.38
CA THR A 176 1.58 7.78 -23.41
C THR A 176 1.99 8.60 -24.63
N SER A 177 3.29 8.90 -24.79
CA SER A 177 3.76 9.83 -25.81
C SER A 177 4.60 9.13 -26.88
N ARG A 178 5.82 8.71 -26.54
CA ARG A 178 6.90 8.17 -27.42
C ARG A 178 6.77 8.43 -28.92
N HIS A 179 6.41 9.67 -29.19
CA HIS A 179 6.79 10.54 -30.30
C HIS A 179 7.61 11.67 -29.68
N TYR A 180 8.56 12.19 -30.44
CA TYR A 180 9.81 12.71 -29.92
C TYR A 180 9.85 14.23 -29.70
N LEU A 181 10.61 14.69 -28.68
CA LEU A 181 11.12 16.06 -28.56
C LEU A 181 12.64 16.06 -28.27
N PRO A 182 13.47 16.80 -29.02
CA PRO A 182 14.92 16.84 -28.85
C PRO A 182 15.42 17.73 -27.70
N LEU A 183 16.53 17.25 -27.11
CA LEU A 183 17.23 17.75 -25.92
C LEU A 183 17.76 19.21 -25.94
N PRO A 184 17.99 19.89 -27.09
CA PRO A 184 18.36 21.32 -27.09
C PRO A 184 17.26 22.24 -26.53
N SER A 185 16.01 21.77 -26.40
CA SER A 185 14.87 22.57 -25.93
C SER A 185 14.78 22.69 -24.40
N ILE A 186 15.51 21.86 -23.64
CA ILE A 186 15.38 21.76 -22.17
C ILE A 186 16.45 22.59 -21.44
N LEU A 187 17.61 22.83 -22.07
CA LEU A 187 18.77 23.42 -21.41
C LEU A 187 18.86 24.95 -21.46
N ASP A 188 17.95 25.63 -22.17
CA ASP A 188 17.91 27.11 -22.26
C ASP A 188 16.89 27.76 -21.31
N THR A 189 16.18 26.95 -20.51
CA THR A 189 15.14 27.44 -19.61
C THR A 189 15.69 27.54 -18.19
N LEU A 190 15.96 28.79 -17.76
CA LEU A 190 16.31 29.23 -16.40
C LEU A 190 15.76 28.28 -15.31
N VAL A 191 16.64 27.45 -14.73
CA VAL A 191 16.29 26.59 -13.59
C VAL A 191 16.07 27.48 -12.39
N ARG A 192 14.81 27.62 -11.98
CA ARG A 192 14.43 28.39 -10.79
C ARG A 192 14.75 27.59 -9.52
N PRO A 193 15.02 28.23 -8.37
CA PRO A 193 15.34 27.53 -7.12
C PRO A 193 14.28 26.52 -6.63
N ASP A 194 13.03 26.66 -7.07
CA ASP A 194 11.90 25.78 -6.73
C ASP A 194 11.79 24.52 -7.60
N THR A 195 12.65 24.39 -8.62
CA THR A 195 12.68 23.26 -9.56
C THR A 195 12.92 21.93 -8.83
N ILE A 196 12.14 20.91 -9.18
CA ILE A 196 12.35 19.53 -8.75
C ILE A 196 13.10 18.80 -9.87
N ILE A 197 14.24 18.18 -9.53
CA ILE A 197 15.08 17.47 -10.50
C ILE A 197 14.87 15.96 -10.32
N GLN A 198 14.46 15.27 -11.41
CA GLN A 198 14.28 13.82 -11.40
C GLN A 198 15.54 13.09 -11.91
N VAL A 199 16.14 12.27 -11.04
CA VAL A 199 17.32 11.44 -11.32
C VAL A 199 16.86 10.10 -11.90
N TRP A 200 17.07 9.94 -13.20
CA TRP A 200 16.58 8.80 -13.96
C TRP A 200 17.69 7.95 -14.61
N ARG A 201 18.92 8.46 -14.70
CA ARG A 201 20.07 7.72 -15.25
C ARG A 201 20.81 6.99 -14.13
N ALA A 202 21.18 5.73 -14.38
CA ALA A 202 21.84 4.92 -13.37
C ALA A 202 23.31 5.28 -13.12
N GLU A 203 24.11 5.50 -14.17
CA GLU A 203 25.58 5.64 -14.05
C GLU A 203 26.23 6.76 -14.88
N VAL A 204 25.49 7.43 -15.76
CA VAL A 204 26.07 8.43 -16.69
C VAL A 204 25.52 9.82 -16.36
N PRO A 205 26.37 10.82 -16.03
CA PRO A 205 27.84 10.80 -15.99
C PRO A 205 28.45 10.26 -14.67
N VAL A 206 27.64 10.03 -13.64
CA VAL A 206 28.03 9.44 -12.34
C VAL A 206 26.90 8.50 -11.87
N SER A 207 27.15 7.70 -10.82
CA SER A 207 26.07 6.90 -10.21
C SER A 207 24.91 7.78 -9.75
N TYR A 208 23.67 7.25 -9.82
CA TYR A 208 22.47 7.98 -9.43
C TYR A 208 22.52 8.50 -7.99
N LEU A 209 23.18 7.77 -7.07
CA LEU A 209 23.41 8.23 -5.69
C LEU A 209 24.32 9.45 -5.63
N LYS A 210 25.35 9.51 -6.48
CA LYS A 210 26.23 10.69 -6.56
C LYS A 210 25.55 11.85 -7.28
N GLU A 211 24.62 11.59 -8.18
CA GLU A 211 23.78 12.62 -8.81
C GLU A 211 22.80 13.23 -7.78
N LEU A 212 22.17 12.40 -6.93
CA LEU A 212 21.36 12.86 -5.80
C LEU A 212 22.15 13.75 -4.83
N ASP A 213 23.36 13.33 -4.44
CA ASP A 213 24.28 14.14 -3.62
C ASP A 213 24.50 15.52 -4.24
N LYS A 214 24.92 15.59 -5.50
CA LYS A 214 25.19 16.87 -6.19
C LYS A 214 23.95 17.78 -6.29
N ILE A 215 22.79 17.21 -6.60
CA ILE A 215 21.53 17.97 -6.76
C ILE A 215 21.11 18.58 -5.42
N THR A 216 21.12 17.76 -4.37
CA THR A 216 20.70 18.19 -3.03
C THR A 216 21.73 19.13 -2.40
N GLN A 217 23.03 18.93 -2.66
CA GLN A 217 24.09 19.86 -2.24
C GLN A 217 23.93 21.24 -2.90
N ALA A 218 23.37 21.29 -4.12
CA ALA A 218 23.03 22.54 -4.81
C ALA A 218 21.70 23.17 -4.33
N GLY A 219 21.02 22.56 -3.35
CA GLY A 219 19.80 23.09 -2.74
C GLY A 219 18.49 22.76 -3.47
N PHE A 220 18.53 21.90 -4.49
CA PHE A 220 17.33 21.52 -5.25
C PHE A 220 16.63 20.30 -4.64
N ARG A 221 15.30 20.27 -4.76
CA ARG A 221 14.50 19.08 -4.46
C ARG A 221 14.76 18.00 -5.50
N ALA A 222 14.84 16.75 -5.06
CA ALA A 222 15.17 15.62 -5.90
C ALA A 222 14.10 14.52 -5.87
N LEU A 223 13.86 13.92 -7.04
CA LEU A 223 13.07 12.69 -7.21
C LEU A 223 13.96 11.57 -7.75
N LEU A 224 13.85 10.38 -7.17
CA LEU A 224 14.57 9.20 -7.66
C LEU A 224 13.67 8.33 -8.55
N SER A 225 14.15 7.96 -9.73
CA SER A 225 13.52 6.90 -10.54
C SER A 225 14.53 5.95 -11.21
N ALA A 226 15.82 6.29 -11.22
CA ALA A 226 16.87 5.54 -11.89
C ALA A 226 16.88 4.02 -11.66
N PRO A 227 16.74 3.50 -10.43
CA PRO A 227 16.74 2.05 -10.20
C PRO A 227 15.36 1.40 -10.40
N TRP A 228 14.30 2.17 -10.66
CA TRP A 228 12.91 1.68 -10.70
C TRP A 228 12.31 1.71 -12.11
N TYR A 229 13.10 1.29 -13.09
CA TYR A 229 12.68 1.16 -14.48
C TYR A 229 11.99 -0.19 -14.71
N LEU A 230 10.70 -0.27 -14.36
CA LEU A 230 9.91 -1.50 -14.48
C LEU A 230 9.82 -2.00 -15.94
N ASN A 231 10.05 -1.14 -16.94
CA ASN A 231 10.05 -1.55 -18.35
C ASN A 231 11.22 -2.47 -18.69
N ARG A 232 12.31 -2.40 -17.92
CA ARG A 232 13.45 -3.30 -18.03
C ARG A 232 13.14 -4.57 -17.24
N ILE A 233 12.67 -5.59 -17.94
CA ILE A 233 12.39 -6.90 -17.34
C ILE A 233 13.65 -7.77 -17.33
N SER A 234 13.78 -8.59 -16.30
CA SER A 234 14.79 -9.65 -16.19
C SER A 234 14.14 -10.94 -15.69
N TYR A 235 14.79 -12.07 -15.94
CA TYR A 235 14.33 -13.35 -15.38
C TYR A 235 14.60 -13.41 -13.87
N GLY A 236 13.63 -13.89 -13.09
CA GLY A 236 13.73 -14.01 -11.63
C GLY A 236 12.97 -12.91 -10.86
N PRO A 237 13.10 -12.89 -9.52
CA PRO A 237 12.37 -11.97 -8.64
C PRO A 237 13.01 -10.57 -8.60
N ASP A 238 12.99 -9.87 -9.74
CA ASP A 238 13.51 -8.49 -9.88
C ASP A 238 12.86 -7.46 -8.94
N TRP A 239 11.70 -7.78 -8.33
CA TRP A 239 11.08 -6.98 -7.29
C TRP A 239 11.97 -6.79 -6.05
N GLU A 240 12.86 -7.75 -5.75
CA GLU A 240 13.80 -7.67 -4.64
C GLU A 240 14.82 -6.53 -4.85
N ASP A 241 15.32 -6.39 -6.07
CA ASP A 241 16.25 -5.32 -6.44
C ASP A 241 15.58 -3.95 -6.25
N PHE A 242 14.32 -3.80 -6.68
CA PHE A 242 13.56 -2.56 -6.49
C PHE A 242 13.29 -2.26 -5.01
N TYR A 243 13.00 -3.30 -4.22
CA TYR A 243 12.70 -3.19 -2.80
C TYR A 243 13.90 -2.78 -1.95
N MET A 244 15.10 -3.25 -2.31
CA MET A 244 16.33 -3.03 -1.53
C MET A 244 16.98 -1.65 -1.73
N VAL A 245 16.51 -0.86 -2.71
CA VAL A 245 16.96 0.52 -2.91
C VAL A 245 16.66 1.38 -1.68
N ASP A 246 17.65 2.03 -1.08
CA ASP A 246 17.43 3.14 -0.14
C ASP A 246 17.74 4.48 -0.82
N PRO A 247 16.72 5.35 -1.07
CA PRO A 247 16.93 6.64 -1.73
C PRO A 247 17.91 7.57 -1.02
N LEU A 248 18.14 7.34 0.28
CA LEU A 248 19.02 8.18 1.12
C LEU A 248 20.41 7.55 1.37
N SER A 249 20.79 6.53 0.60
CA SER A 249 22.07 5.81 0.72
C SER A 249 23.26 6.53 0.08
N PHE A 250 23.26 7.87 0.09
CA PHE A 250 24.38 8.72 -0.31
C PHE A 250 24.94 9.50 0.89
N GLU A 251 26.17 10.00 0.77
CA GLU A 251 26.77 10.90 1.77
C GLU A 251 26.07 12.26 1.73
N GLY A 252 25.71 12.82 2.88
CA GLY A 252 25.05 14.12 2.95
C GLY A 252 24.49 14.42 4.34
N SER A 253 24.30 15.70 4.63
CA SER A 253 23.72 16.13 5.91
C SER A 253 22.22 15.74 6.01
N PRO A 254 21.61 15.71 7.21
CA PRO A 254 20.18 15.49 7.36
C PRO A 254 19.33 16.46 6.53
N GLU A 255 19.71 17.74 6.50
CA GLU A 255 19.02 18.80 5.76
C GLU A 255 19.12 18.59 4.25
N GLN A 256 20.31 18.17 3.78
CA GLN A 256 20.51 17.81 2.39
C GLN A 256 19.62 16.61 1.98
N LYS A 257 19.57 15.57 2.83
CA LYS A 257 18.75 14.38 2.58
C LYS A 257 17.25 14.69 2.59
N ALA A 258 16.81 15.68 3.35
CA ALA A 258 15.41 16.12 3.38
C ALA A 258 14.94 16.73 2.05
N LEU A 259 15.87 17.15 1.16
CA LEU A 259 15.53 17.61 -0.19
C LEU A 259 15.13 16.46 -1.14
N VAL A 260 15.40 15.20 -0.77
CA VAL A 260 14.87 14.03 -1.50
C VAL A 260 13.41 13.83 -1.08
N ILE A 261 12.50 14.27 -1.93
CA ILE A 261 11.06 14.27 -1.64
C ILE A 261 10.36 12.96 -2.02
N GLY A 262 11.09 12.01 -2.61
CA GLY A 262 10.63 10.66 -2.89
C GLY A 262 11.07 10.16 -4.26
N GLY A 263 10.17 9.50 -4.98
CA GLY A 263 10.51 8.96 -6.28
C GLY A 263 9.38 8.27 -7.00
N GLU A 264 9.71 7.64 -8.13
CA GLU A 264 8.74 7.09 -9.07
C GLU A 264 9.18 5.76 -9.66
N ALA A 265 8.24 4.83 -9.77
CA ALA A 265 8.39 3.68 -10.64
C ALA A 265 8.09 4.10 -12.09
N CYS A 266 8.94 3.71 -13.05
CA CYS A 266 8.78 4.09 -14.45
C CYS A 266 8.34 2.90 -15.32
N MET A 267 7.26 3.09 -16.06
CA MET A 267 6.74 2.14 -17.02
C MET A 267 6.71 2.75 -18.43
N TRP A 268 7.89 2.83 -19.02
CA TRP A 268 8.10 3.30 -20.38
C TRP A 268 7.49 2.35 -21.43
N GLY A 269 6.84 2.92 -22.46
CA GLY A 269 5.91 2.24 -23.38
C GLY A 269 6.50 1.49 -24.57
N GLU A 270 7.82 1.42 -24.76
CA GLU A 270 8.44 0.84 -25.97
C GLU A 270 8.02 -0.61 -26.24
N TYR A 271 7.75 -1.38 -25.17
CA TYR A 271 7.31 -2.78 -25.22
C TYR A 271 6.10 -3.04 -24.32
N VAL A 272 5.36 -1.99 -23.99
CA VAL A 272 4.22 -2.05 -23.05
C VAL A 272 3.00 -1.41 -23.70
N ASP A 273 1.90 -2.16 -23.72
CA ASP A 273 0.59 -1.66 -24.10
C ASP A 273 -0.50 -2.30 -23.22
N SER A 274 -1.77 -2.13 -23.58
CA SER A 274 -2.90 -2.67 -22.81
C SER A 274 -2.89 -4.21 -22.69
N THR A 275 -2.15 -4.93 -23.53
CA THR A 275 -2.09 -6.40 -23.49
C THR A 275 -1.22 -6.93 -22.36
N ASN A 276 -0.26 -6.13 -21.88
CA ASN A 276 0.75 -6.59 -20.93
C ASN A 276 1.10 -5.60 -19.80
N LEU A 277 0.51 -4.39 -19.79
CA LEU A 277 0.77 -3.36 -18.79
C LEU A 277 0.55 -3.84 -17.35
N VAL A 278 -0.66 -4.31 -17.03
CA VAL A 278 -1.04 -4.69 -15.66
C VAL A 278 -0.16 -5.81 -15.10
N PRO A 279 0.03 -6.96 -15.78
CA PRO A 279 0.88 -8.03 -15.26
C PRO A 279 2.35 -7.62 -15.17
N ARG A 280 2.84 -6.75 -16.07
CA ARG A 280 4.21 -6.25 -15.97
C ARG A 280 4.36 -5.29 -14.79
N LEU A 281 3.37 -4.44 -14.54
CA LEU A 281 3.43 -3.42 -13.51
C LEU A 281 3.29 -4.01 -12.09
N TRP A 282 2.28 -4.86 -11.89
CA TRP A 282 1.93 -5.39 -10.58
C TRP A 282 2.33 -6.86 -10.44
N PRO A 283 2.92 -7.27 -9.30
CA PRO A 283 3.09 -6.50 -8.07
C PRO A 283 4.46 -5.81 -7.93
N ARG A 284 5.30 -5.75 -8.98
CA ARG A 284 6.65 -5.16 -8.91
C ARG A 284 6.65 -3.70 -8.47
N ALA A 285 5.71 -2.89 -8.94
CA ALA A 285 5.52 -1.51 -8.46
C ALA A 285 5.16 -1.44 -6.97
N GLY A 286 4.61 -2.51 -6.39
CA GLY A 286 4.35 -2.63 -4.95
C GLY A 286 5.64 -2.60 -4.11
N ALA A 287 6.75 -3.13 -4.63
CA ALA A 287 8.07 -3.03 -3.99
C ALA A 287 8.52 -1.57 -3.81
N VAL A 288 8.37 -0.77 -4.87
CA VAL A 288 8.69 0.66 -4.86
C VAL A 288 7.73 1.42 -3.93
N ALA A 289 6.44 1.08 -3.96
CA ALA A 289 5.45 1.69 -3.07
C ALA A 289 5.79 1.48 -1.60
N GLU A 290 6.19 0.27 -1.20
CA GLU A 290 6.59 0.00 0.19
C GLU A 290 7.87 0.74 0.57
N ARG A 291 8.87 0.78 -0.31
CA ARG A 291 10.12 1.52 -0.04
C ARG A 291 9.88 3.02 0.17
N LEU A 292 8.92 3.59 -0.55
CA LEU A 292 8.60 5.02 -0.46
C LEU A 292 7.63 5.35 0.69
N TRP A 293 6.91 4.36 1.21
CA TRP A 293 5.98 4.52 2.33
C TRP A 293 6.60 4.14 3.68
N SER A 294 7.08 2.90 3.81
CA SER A 294 7.47 2.29 5.07
C SER A 294 8.79 2.81 5.62
N ASN A 295 9.02 2.51 6.91
CA ASN A 295 10.26 2.89 7.59
C ASN A 295 11.49 2.32 6.86
N LYS A 296 12.61 3.06 6.91
CA LYS A 296 13.89 2.64 6.34
C LYS A 296 14.32 1.23 6.78
N VAL A 297 14.01 0.82 8.01
CA VAL A 297 14.44 -0.48 8.57
C VAL A 297 13.61 -1.67 8.08
N VAL A 298 12.49 -1.43 7.37
CA VAL A 298 11.67 -2.49 6.78
C VAL A 298 12.35 -2.94 5.48
N THR A 299 13.19 -3.97 5.61
CA THR A 299 14.04 -4.49 4.51
C THR A 299 14.15 -6.02 4.52
N ASP A 300 13.46 -6.72 5.43
CA ASP A 300 13.51 -8.19 5.51
C ASP A 300 12.79 -8.81 4.31
N LEU A 301 13.53 -9.51 3.46
CA LEU A 301 13.02 -10.05 2.19
C LEU A 301 12.06 -11.22 2.39
N ASP A 302 12.29 -12.09 3.36
CA ASP A 302 11.41 -13.22 3.65
C ASP A 302 10.04 -12.74 4.16
N PHE A 303 10.06 -11.72 5.01
CA PHE A 303 8.86 -11.06 5.51
C PHE A 303 8.14 -10.31 4.39
N ALA A 304 8.87 -9.55 3.57
CA ALA A 304 8.31 -8.86 2.43
C ALA A 304 7.67 -9.84 1.43
N PHE A 305 8.35 -10.94 1.09
CA PHE A 305 7.84 -11.96 0.18
C PHE A 305 6.49 -12.54 0.65
N LYS A 306 6.39 -12.91 1.93
CA LYS A 306 5.14 -13.46 2.50
C LYS A 306 3.96 -12.50 2.33
N ARG A 307 4.18 -11.21 2.62
CA ARG A 307 3.15 -10.18 2.52
C ARG A 307 2.83 -9.83 1.07
N LEU A 308 3.84 -9.67 0.22
CA LEU A 308 3.66 -9.35 -1.19
C LEU A 308 2.95 -10.48 -1.95
N ALA A 309 3.25 -11.74 -1.63
CA ALA A 309 2.53 -12.89 -2.18
C ALA A 309 1.05 -12.87 -1.81
N HIS A 310 0.73 -12.57 -0.54
CA HIS A 310 -0.64 -12.41 -0.07
C HIS A 310 -1.34 -11.22 -0.74
N PHE A 311 -0.69 -10.05 -0.76
CA PHE A 311 -1.21 -8.85 -1.42
C PHE A 311 -1.45 -9.07 -2.92
N ARG A 312 -0.59 -9.85 -3.59
CA ARG A 312 -0.81 -10.24 -4.99
C ARG A 312 -2.10 -11.04 -5.15
N CYS A 313 -2.40 -11.99 -4.27
CA CYS A 313 -3.67 -12.72 -4.32
C CYS A 313 -4.87 -11.80 -4.05
N GLU A 314 -4.72 -10.85 -3.14
CA GLU A 314 -5.75 -9.84 -2.87
C GLU A 314 -5.97 -8.92 -4.09
N LEU A 315 -4.92 -8.54 -4.80
CA LEU A 315 -5.03 -7.81 -6.07
C LEU A 315 -5.81 -8.62 -7.12
N LEU A 316 -5.54 -9.92 -7.26
CA LEU A 316 -6.31 -10.78 -8.16
C LEU A 316 -7.80 -10.82 -7.78
N ARG A 317 -8.10 -11.00 -6.49
CA ARG A 317 -9.47 -10.99 -5.95
C ARG A 317 -10.20 -9.68 -6.27
N ARG A 318 -9.47 -8.57 -6.30
CA ARG A 318 -9.96 -7.23 -6.65
C ARG A 318 -10.00 -6.96 -8.17
N GLY A 319 -9.75 -7.98 -9.01
CA GLY A 319 -9.81 -7.88 -10.46
C GLY A 319 -8.55 -7.32 -11.13
N VAL A 320 -7.43 -7.18 -10.41
CA VAL A 320 -6.16 -6.72 -10.96
C VAL A 320 -5.35 -7.91 -11.45
N GLN A 321 -5.01 -7.95 -12.74
CA GLN A 321 -4.23 -9.02 -13.37
C GLN A 321 -2.73 -8.97 -12.99
N ALA A 322 -2.40 -9.10 -11.71
CA ALA A 322 -1.03 -9.06 -11.19
C ALA A 322 -0.28 -10.39 -11.47
N GLN A 323 0.97 -10.30 -11.96
CA GLN A 323 1.78 -11.49 -12.24
C GLN A 323 2.18 -12.23 -10.94
N PRO A 324 2.47 -13.54 -11.00
CA PRO A 324 3.07 -14.24 -9.87
C PRO A 324 4.49 -13.73 -9.57
N ILE A 325 4.89 -13.78 -8.29
CA ILE A 325 6.26 -13.42 -7.86
C ILE A 325 7.17 -14.63 -7.65
N SER A 326 6.58 -15.83 -7.52
CA SER A 326 7.26 -17.13 -7.42
C SER A 326 6.24 -18.25 -7.67
N VAL A 327 6.65 -19.50 -7.49
CA VAL A 327 5.74 -20.66 -7.50
C VAL A 327 4.75 -20.58 -6.32
N GLY A 328 3.49 -20.96 -6.57
CA GLY A 328 2.41 -20.88 -5.59
C GLY A 328 1.05 -20.89 -6.27
N TYR A 329 0.01 -20.60 -5.51
CA TYR A 329 -1.37 -20.44 -6.00
C TYR A 329 -2.14 -19.45 -5.13
N CYS A 330 -3.22 -18.89 -5.67
CA CYS A 330 -4.24 -18.16 -4.92
C CYS A 330 -5.51 -19.01 -4.89
N GLU A 331 -6.27 -18.98 -3.79
CA GLU A 331 -7.53 -19.74 -3.69
C GLU A 331 -8.53 -19.31 -4.78
N GLN A 332 -8.52 -18.01 -5.11
CA GLN A 332 -9.23 -17.45 -6.25
C GLN A 332 -8.18 -17.05 -7.31
N GLU A 333 -8.02 -17.89 -8.33
CA GLU A 333 -7.17 -17.58 -9.47
C GLU A 333 -7.83 -16.55 -10.38
N PHE A 334 -7.02 -15.85 -11.17
CA PHE A 334 -7.52 -14.80 -12.05
C PHE A 334 -8.19 -15.41 -13.29
N GLU A 335 -9.51 -15.26 -13.37
CA GLU A 335 -10.32 -15.59 -14.54
C GLU A 335 -11.04 -14.31 -15.02
N ARG A 336 -10.89 -13.95 -16.29
CA ARG A 336 -11.70 -12.86 -16.88
C ARG A 336 -13.10 -13.40 -17.13
N THR A 337 -14.06 -13.02 -16.28
CA THR A 337 -15.49 -13.23 -16.54
C THR A 337 -16.05 -12.18 -17.49
#